data_AF-A0A3C1KU14-F1
#
_entry.id   AF-A0A3C1KU14-F1
#
_cell.length_a   1.000
_cell.length_b   1.000
_cell.length_c   1.000
_cell.angle_alpha   90.00
_cell.angle_beta   90.00
_cell.angle_gamma   90.00
#
_symmetry.space_group_name_H-M   'P 1'
#
loop_
_entity.id
_entity.type
_entity.pdbx_description
1 polymer ?
#
loop_
_entity_poly.entity_id
_entity_poly.type
_entity_poly.pdbx_seq_one_letter_code
_entity_poly.pdbx_strand_id
1 'polypeptide(L)'
;QRRHQKVVEEAPCAALTAAERDAICESGRRFAAEIGYVGAGTVEFLFDPLRREHYFLEMNTRLQVEHPVTECVAGVDLVLTQLRVACGLRLVQQSAFDNGLSLHGHAIEVRVYAEDPATGYLPQVGILARVRWPRAPFVRVDVGYDQGDEVTMHYDPMLGKIIAWGADRQEAIDRLVAALRDTVIHGVVTNIPMLIEVLERPEVRAAEVDTGSLGQWYGDRGPGLEHSSDSELKISLAVAGHGGPMTSTRTDSDASYAASSDPWGTLGAWRSGEGGGPR
;
A
#
# COMPACT_ATOMS: atom_id res chain seq x y z
N GLN A 1 -3.59 -6.79 9.83
CA GLN A 1 -3.30 -7.72 8.71
C GLN A 1 -4.39 -8.80 8.64
N ARG A 2 -4.62 -9.39 7.47
CA ARG A 2 -5.59 -10.48 7.23
C ARG A 2 -4.87 -11.64 6.57
N ARG A 3 -4.89 -12.85 7.18
CA ARG A 3 -4.18 -14.04 6.65
C ARG A 3 -2.74 -13.72 6.22
N HIS A 4 -2.00 -13.02 7.07
CA HIS A 4 -0.62 -12.55 6.84
C HIS A 4 -0.44 -11.49 5.73
N GLN A 5 -1.52 -11.05 5.08
CA GLN A 5 -1.49 -9.91 4.16
C GLN A 5 -1.67 -8.61 4.95
N LYS A 6 -0.71 -7.69 4.86
CA LYS A 6 -0.81 -6.36 5.46
C LYS A 6 -1.90 -5.55 4.72
N VAL A 7 -2.63 -4.74 5.48
CA VAL A 7 -3.85 -4.03 5.02
C VAL A 7 -3.81 -2.55 5.42
N VAL A 8 -3.43 -2.31 6.68
CA VAL A 8 -3.21 -1.00 7.27
C VAL A 8 -1.84 -1.05 7.93
N GLU A 9 -1.03 -0.04 7.69
CA GLU A 9 0.33 0.10 8.19
C GLU A 9 0.50 1.52 8.74
N GLU A 10 1.32 1.69 9.78
CA GLU A 10 1.52 3.00 10.39
C GLU A 10 2.94 3.20 10.89
N ALA A 11 3.38 4.45 10.92
CA ALA A 11 4.63 4.87 11.51
C ALA A 11 4.45 6.22 12.23
N PRO A 12 5.04 6.40 13.44
CA PRO A 12 5.65 5.36 14.28
C PRO A 12 4.59 4.41 14.89
N CYS A 13 5.04 3.30 15.50
CA CYS A 13 4.12 2.42 16.24
C CYS A 13 3.58 3.13 17.49
N ALA A 14 2.25 3.26 17.58
CA ALA A 14 1.57 3.96 18.68
C ALA A 14 1.55 3.19 20.01
N ALA A 15 1.73 1.86 19.97
CA ALA A 15 1.68 0.99 21.15
C ALA A 15 3.03 0.91 21.91
N LEU A 16 4.11 1.44 21.33
CA LEU A 16 5.46 1.39 21.88
C LEU A 16 5.82 2.71 22.58
N THR A 17 6.46 2.58 23.75
CA THR A 17 7.17 3.70 24.37
C THR A 17 8.41 4.06 23.55
N ALA A 18 8.99 5.23 23.82
CA ALA A 18 10.23 5.63 23.17
C ALA A 18 11.39 4.65 23.43
N ALA A 19 11.54 4.19 24.67
CA ALA A 19 12.62 3.27 25.05
C ALA A 19 12.51 1.92 24.34
N GLU A 20 11.29 1.38 24.18
CA GLU A 20 11.10 0.10 23.47
C GLU A 20 11.34 0.23 21.98
N ARG A 21 10.88 1.34 21.37
CA ARG A 21 11.19 1.65 19.98
C ARG A 21 12.70 1.74 19.77
N ASP A 22 13.42 2.44 20.64
CA ASP A 22 14.88 2.57 20.55
C ASP A 22 15.57 1.20 20.68
N ALA A 23 15.10 0.34 21.58
CA ALA A 23 15.63 -1.01 21.75
C ALA A 23 15.42 -1.91 20.51
N ILE A 24 14.25 -1.81 19.87
CA ILE A 24 13.93 -2.52 18.63
C ILE A 24 14.81 -1.98 17.48
N CYS A 25 14.89 -0.66 17.33
CA CYS A 25 15.72 0.00 16.31
C CYS A 25 17.19 -0.37 16.45
N GLU A 26 17.74 -0.37 17.67
CA GLU A 26 19.12 -0.76 17.93
C GLU A 26 19.36 -2.25 17.63
N SER A 27 18.38 -3.12 17.94
CA SER A 27 18.45 -4.54 17.58
C SER A 27 18.53 -4.73 16.06
N GLY A 28 17.70 -4.01 15.30
CA GLY A 28 17.71 -4.03 13.83
C GLY A 28 19.02 -3.46 13.26
N ARG A 29 19.54 -2.37 13.81
CA ARG A 29 20.81 -1.76 13.40
C ARG A 29 21.99 -2.70 13.62
N ARG A 30 22.06 -3.35 14.79
CA ARG A 30 23.09 -4.36 15.10
C ARG A 30 23.01 -5.56 14.15
N PHE A 31 21.80 -6.05 13.90
CA PHE A 31 21.59 -7.16 12.97
C PHE A 31 22.11 -6.83 11.57
N ALA A 32 21.71 -5.68 11.02
CA ALA A 32 22.15 -5.23 9.70
C ALA A 32 23.68 -5.01 9.62
N ALA A 33 24.28 -4.48 10.69
CA ALA A 33 25.73 -4.26 10.76
C ALA A 33 26.52 -5.58 10.78
N GLU A 34 26.06 -6.57 11.54
CA GLU A 34 26.73 -7.89 11.68
C GLU A 34 26.82 -8.62 10.33
N ILE A 35 25.77 -8.52 9.51
CA ILE A 35 25.74 -9.15 8.18
C ILE A 35 26.32 -8.25 7.07
N GLY A 36 26.80 -7.04 7.41
CA GLY A 36 27.32 -6.08 6.44
C GLY A 36 26.28 -5.69 5.38
N TYR A 37 25.01 -5.49 5.79
CA TYR A 37 23.92 -5.25 4.84
C TYR A 37 24.11 -3.94 4.05
N VAL A 38 23.85 -4.00 2.75
CA VAL A 38 23.93 -2.85 1.84
C VAL A 38 22.60 -2.66 1.13
N GLY A 39 22.07 -1.43 1.18
CA GLY A 39 20.80 -1.06 0.58
C GLY A 39 19.74 -0.75 1.64
N ALA A 40 18.47 -0.73 1.22
CA ALA A 40 17.32 -0.63 2.14
C ALA A 40 16.76 -2.03 2.41
N GLY A 41 16.38 -2.28 3.65
CA GLY A 41 15.80 -3.54 4.09
C GLY A 41 15.03 -3.34 5.39
N THR A 42 14.20 -4.32 5.73
CA THR A 42 13.34 -4.25 6.92
C THR A 42 13.62 -5.45 7.81
N VAL A 43 13.91 -5.19 9.08
CA VAL A 43 14.00 -6.23 10.11
C VAL A 43 12.65 -6.26 10.83
N GLU A 44 11.96 -7.38 10.76
CA GLU A 44 10.64 -7.56 11.36
C GLU A 44 10.76 -8.19 12.75
N PHE A 45 9.95 -7.67 13.68
CA PHE A 45 9.88 -8.15 15.06
C PHE A 45 8.42 -8.42 15.45
N LEU A 46 8.22 -9.43 16.30
CA LEU A 46 7.00 -9.62 17.07
C LEU A 46 7.19 -8.99 18.44
N PHE A 47 6.21 -8.20 18.90
CA PHE A 47 6.22 -7.59 20.22
C PHE A 47 5.17 -8.25 21.12
N ASP A 48 5.60 -8.73 22.29
CA ASP A 48 4.73 -9.27 23.32
C ASP A 48 4.28 -8.13 24.26
N PRO A 49 2.99 -7.73 24.25
CA PRO A 49 2.51 -6.62 25.06
C PRO A 49 2.46 -6.94 26.56
N LEU A 50 2.38 -8.22 26.95
CA LEU A 50 2.34 -8.64 28.36
C LEU A 50 3.75 -8.60 28.97
N ARG A 51 4.74 -9.08 28.22
CA ARG A 51 6.13 -9.14 28.66
C ARG A 51 6.92 -7.86 28.35
N ARG A 52 6.43 -7.03 27.43
CA ARG A 52 7.12 -5.85 26.87
C ARG A 52 8.47 -6.21 26.25
N GLU A 53 8.51 -7.35 25.57
CA GLU A 53 9.71 -7.91 24.92
C GLU A 53 9.47 -8.03 23.41
N HIS A 54 10.53 -7.82 22.62
CA HIS A 54 10.50 -8.02 21.17
C HIS A 54 11.34 -9.23 20.74
N TYR A 55 10.86 -9.91 19.71
CA TYR A 55 11.45 -11.12 19.18
C TYR A 55 11.67 -10.96 17.68
N PHE A 56 12.88 -11.25 17.21
CA PHE A 56 13.19 -11.24 15.77
C PHE A 56 12.31 -12.26 15.05
N LEU A 57 11.70 -11.84 13.95
CA LEU A 57 10.91 -12.71 13.07
C LEU A 57 11.71 -13.04 11.81
N GLU A 58 12.02 -12.02 11.02
CA GLU A 58 12.77 -12.17 9.77
C GLU A 58 13.42 -10.85 9.34
N MET A 59 14.28 -10.91 8.32
CA MET A 59 14.72 -9.71 7.59
C MET A 59 14.31 -9.84 6.13
N ASN A 60 13.65 -8.79 5.64
CA ASN A 60 13.35 -8.63 4.24
C ASN A 60 14.43 -7.74 3.58
N THR A 61 15.22 -8.34 2.69
CA THR A 61 16.36 -7.69 2.00
C THR A 61 15.94 -6.91 0.75
N ARG A 62 14.82 -6.19 0.87
CA ARG A 62 14.23 -5.39 -0.21
C ARG A 62 13.43 -4.22 0.38
N LEU A 63 13.09 -3.26 -0.48
CA LEU A 63 12.12 -2.22 -0.15
C LEU A 63 10.76 -2.86 0.16
N GLN A 64 10.11 -2.38 1.22
CA GLN A 64 8.77 -2.82 1.58
C GLN A 64 7.70 -1.99 0.90
N VAL A 65 6.51 -2.58 0.73
CA VAL A 65 5.36 -1.88 0.14
C VAL A 65 5.00 -0.67 1.00
N GLU A 66 5.04 -0.84 2.31
CA GLU A 66 4.74 0.15 3.35
C GLU A 66 5.87 1.14 3.67
N HIS A 67 6.93 1.20 2.85
CA HIS A 67 7.98 2.22 3.04
C HIS A 67 7.47 3.68 3.09
N PRO A 68 6.37 4.10 2.42
CA PRO A 68 5.94 5.49 2.45
C PRO A 68 5.58 6.00 3.84
N VAL A 69 5.06 5.16 4.76
CA VAL A 69 4.79 5.65 6.13
C VAL A 69 6.07 6.09 6.81
N THR A 70 7.21 5.43 6.55
CA THR A 70 8.52 5.83 7.06
C THR A 70 9.00 7.13 6.40
N GLU A 71 8.87 7.23 5.08
CA GLU A 71 9.26 8.45 4.33
C GLU A 71 8.49 9.67 4.81
N CYS A 72 7.18 9.54 5.02
CA CYS A 72 6.30 10.63 5.47
C CYS A 72 6.67 11.17 6.84
N VAL A 73 7.11 10.34 7.80
CA VAL A 73 7.48 10.80 9.14
C VAL A 73 8.95 11.16 9.28
N ALA A 74 9.84 10.53 8.52
CA ALA A 74 11.29 10.78 8.61
C ALA A 74 11.79 11.84 7.62
N GLY A 75 10.98 12.20 6.61
CA GLY A 75 11.38 13.16 5.58
C GLY A 75 12.55 12.67 4.73
N VAL A 76 12.55 11.38 4.42
CA VAL A 76 13.57 10.71 3.60
C VAL A 76 12.92 10.11 2.36
N ASP A 77 13.67 10.01 1.27
CA ASP A 77 13.29 9.24 0.08
C ASP A 77 14.15 7.98 0.05
N LEU A 78 13.55 6.83 0.36
CA LEU A 78 14.22 5.54 0.47
C LEU A 78 14.59 4.99 -0.90
N VAL A 79 13.80 5.27 -1.95
CA VAL A 79 14.14 4.84 -3.32
C VAL A 79 15.37 5.60 -3.82
N LEU A 80 15.39 6.92 -3.66
CA LEU A 80 16.57 7.74 -3.98
C LEU A 80 17.77 7.31 -3.15
N THR A 81 17.59 7.03 -1.86
CA THR A 81 18.63 6.52 -0.97
C THR A 81 19.22 5.21 -1.51
N GLN A 82 18.38 4.25 -1.91
CA GLN A 82 18.83 2.98 -2.50
C GLN A 82 19.65 3.19 -3.77
N LEU A 83 19.17 4.04 -4.68
CA LEU A 83 19.90 4.35 -5.92
C LEU A 83 21.26 4.96 -5.64
N ARG A 84 21.35 5.88 -4.67
CA ARG A 84 22.62 6.50 -4.28
C ARG A 84 23.60 5.50 -3.69
N VAL A 85 23.14 4.64 -2.78
CA VAL A 85 23.95 3.57 -2.20
C VAL A 85 24.45 2.61 -3.29
N ALA A 86 23.58 2.20 -4.21
CA ALA A 86 23.94 1.33 -5.33
C ALA A 86 25.01 1.96 -6.24
N CYS A 87 25.01 3.29 -6.39
CA CYS A 87 26.02 4.03 -7.13
C CYS A 87 27.29 4.39 -6.30
N GLY A 88 27.40 3.93 -5.05
CA GLY A 88 28.51 4.29 -4.16
C GLY A 88 28.52 5.77 -3.75
N LEU A 89 27.39 6.46 -3.85
CA LEU A 89 27.24 7.86 -3.50
C LEU A 89 26.85 8.01 -2.02
N ARG A 90 27.27 9.13 -1.41
CA ARG A 90 26.86 9.52 -0.05
C ARG A 90 25.35 9.72 0.04
N LEU A 91 24.77 9.47 1.21
CA LEU A 91 23.34 9.73 1.46
C LEU A 91 23.04 11.23 1.44
N VAL A 92 21.83 11.62 1.03
CA VAL A 92 21.41 13.05 0.99
C VAL A 92 21.41 13.67 2.39
N GLN A 93 20.99 12.91 3.39
CA GLN A 93 20.96 13.31 4.80
C GLN A 93 21.95 12.50 5.63
N GLN A 94 23.19 12.32 5.14
CA GLN A 94 24.20 11.46 5.77
C GLN A 94 24.31 11.69 7.29
N SER A 95 24.40 12.94 7.74
CA SER A 95 24.49 13.26 9.16
C SER A 95 23.26 12.80 9.95
N ALA A 96 22.06 12.80 9.36
CA ALA A 96 20.86 12.32 10.04
C ALA A 96 20.84 10.77 10.10
N PHE A 97 21.33 10.08 9.07
CA PHE A 97 21.51 8.63 9.12
C PHE A 97 22.56 8.21 10.17
N ASP A 98 23.64 8.97 10.32
CA ASP A 98 24.71 8.66 11.27
C ASP A 98 24.28 8.92 12.73
N ASN A 99 23.46 9.96 12.97
CA ASN A 99 23.05 10.37 14.32
C ASN A 99 21.64 9.89 14.74
N GLY A 100 20.89 9.29 13.82
CA GLY A 100 19.48 8.93 14.01
C GLY A 100 18.52 9.92 13.34
N LEU A 101 17.53 9.37 12.64
CA LEU A 101 16.47 10.16 11.99
C LEU A 101 15.44 10.61 13.03
N SER A 102 15.11 11.90 13.02
CA SER A 102 13.98 12.42 13.79
C SER A 102 12.69 12.10 13.06
N LEU A 103 11.71 11.57 13.80
CA LEU A 103 10.37 11.29 13.27
C LEU A 103 9.43 12.44 13.66
N HIS A 104 8.64 12.90 12.70
CA HIS A 104 7.70 14.01 12.86
C HIS A 104 6.28 13.57 12.50
N GLY A 105 5.35 13.79 13.43
CA GLY A 105 3.94 13.44 13.26
C GLY A 105 3.72 11.93 13.20
N HIS A 106 2.66 11.54 12.47
CA HIS A 106 2.23 10.17 12.29
C HIS A 106 1.77 9.96 10.86
N ALA A 107 2.10 8.82 10.27
CA ALA A 107 1.63 8.43 8.94
C ALA A 107 0.93 7.08 9.00
N ILE A 108 -0.17 6.96 8.26
CA ILE A 108 -0.93 5.71 8.10
C ILE A 108 -1.11 5.47 6.61
N GLU A 109 -0.82 4.25 6.18
CA GLU A 109 -1.04 3.75 4.83
C GLU A 109 -2.14 2.69 4.85
N VAL A 110 -2.95 2.69 3.80
CA VAL A 110 -3.84 1.57 3.47
C VAL A 110 -3.61 1.11 2.04
N ARG A 111 -3.77 -0.19 1.83
CA ARG A 111 -3.74 -0.81 0.51
C ARG A 111 -5.14 -0.91 -0.07
N VAL A 112 -5.37 -0.23 -1.19
CA VAL A 112 -6.62 -0.29 -1.94
C VAL A 112 -6.53 -1.48 -2.91
N TYR A 113 -7.35 -2.49 -2.69
CA TYR A 113 -7.44 -3.70 -3.50
C TYR A 113 -8.73 -3.74 -4.30
N ALA A 114 -8.64 -4.24 -5.54
CA ALA A 114 -9.76 -4.78 -6.30
C ALA A 114 -10.14 -6.16 -5.72
N GLU A 115 -10.72 -6.15 -4.53
CA GLU A 115 -11.25 -7.32 -3.83
C GLU A 115 -12.66 -7.01 -3.34
N ASP A 116 -13.51 -8.02 -3.24
CA ASP A 116 -14.82 -7.92 -2.60
C ASP A 116 -14.79 -8.54 -1.18
N PRO A 117 -14.69 -7.73 -0.11
CA PRO A 117 -14.69 -8.25 1.25
C PRO A 117 -15.93 -9.08 1.59
N ALA A 118 -17.12 -8.73 1.08
CA ALA A 118 -18.38 -9.37 1.44
C ALA A 118 -18.48 -10.80 0.91
N THR A 119 -17.82 -11.10 -0.21
CA THR A 119 -17.77 -12.45 -0.82
C THR A 119 -16.52 -13.23 -0.44
N GLY A 120 -15.88 -12.86 0.66
CA GLY A 120 -14.69 -13.54 1.16
C GLY A 120 -13.41 -13.07 0.49
N TYR A 121 -13.37 -11.78 0.16
CA TYR A 121 -12.21 -11.08 -0.38
C TYR A 121 -11.77 -11.61 -1.75
N LEU A 122 -12.75 -12.01 -2.57
CA LEU A 122 -12.45 -12.51 -3.91
C LEU A 122 -11.87 -11.38 -4.76
N PRO A 123 -10.70 -11.60 -5.40
CA PRO A 123 -10.15 -10.66 -6.36
C PRO A 123 -11.15 -10.34 -7.47
N GLN A 124 -11.21 -9.07 -7.84
CA GLN A 124 -12.05 -8.56 -8.90
C GLN A 124 -11.21 -8.28 -10.13
N VAL A 125 -11.75 -8.62 -11.30
CA VAL A 125 -11.14 -8.35 -12.60
C VAL A 125 -12.10 -7.51 -13.43
N GLY A 126 -11.56 -6.69 -14.33
CA GLY A 126 -12.36 -5.87 -15.23
C GLY A 126 -11.78 -4.49 -15.47
N ILE A 127 -12.47 -3.74 -16.32
CA ILE A 127 -12.08 -2.39 -16.72
C ILE A 127 -12.45 -1.39 -15.63
N LEU A 128 -11.50 -0.55 -15.25
CA LEU A 128 -11.71 0.57 -14.35
C LEU A 128 -12.45 1.71 -15.08
N ALA A 129 -13.78 1.59 -15.15
CA ALA A 129 -14.66 2.52 -15.86
C ALA A 129 -14.52 3.98 -15.39
N ARG A 130 -14.25 4.20 -14.10
CA ARG A 130 -14.00 5.52 -13.52
C ARG A 130 -12.98 5.38 -12.40
N VAL A 131 -11.93 6.20 -12.44
CA VAL A 131 -10.94 6.31 -11.37
C VAL A 131 -10.74 7.77 -11.03
N ARG A 132 -10.83 8.10 -9.74
CA ARG A 132 -10.45 9.40 -9.20
C ARG A 132 -9.80 9.17 -7.84
N TRP A 133 -8.49 9.28 -7.81
CA TRP A 133 -7.71 9.29 -6.59
C TRP A 133 -7.85 10.63 -5.84
N PRO A 134 -7.76 10.62 -4.50
CA PRO A 134 -7.96 11.82 -3.69
C PRO A 134 -6.80 12.81 -3.91
N ARG A 135 -7.12 14.10 -3.88
CA ARG A 135 -6.13 15.18 -3.93
C ARG A 135 -6.33 16.09 -2.73
N ALA A 136 -5.61 15.80 -1.65
CA ALA A 136 -5.70 16.55 -0.40
C ALA A 136 -4.31 16.85 0.17
N PRO A 137 -4.15 17.96 0.90
CA PRO A 137 -2.91 18.22 1.65
C PRO A 137 -2.58 17.06 2.59
N PHE A 138 -1.29 16.73 2.67
CA PHE A 138 -0.77 15.65 3.53
C PHE A 138 -1.31 14.25 3.20
N VAL A 139 -1.89 14.08 2.01
CA VAL A 139 -2.27 12.78 1.45
C VAL A 139 -1.37 12.48 0.27
N ARG A 140 -0.66 11.36 0.35
CA ARG A 140 0.14 10.79 -0.72
C ARG A 140 -0.61 9.60 -1.32
N VAL A 141 -0.53 9.47 -2.63
CA VAL A 141 -1.16 8.37 -3.37
C VAL A 141 -0.12 7.77 -4.31
N ASP A 142 0.17 6.49 -4.11
CA ASP A 142 1.07 5.71 -4.97
C ASP A 142 0.22 4.67 -5.71
N VAL A 143 0.07 4.81 -7.02
CA VAL A 143 -0.90 4.02 -7.82
C VAL A 143 -0.25 3.45 -9.08
N GLY A 144 -0.75 2.28 -9.51
CA GLY A 144 -0.31 1.61 -10.73
C GLY A 144 -1.35 1.57 -11.84
N TYR A 145 -2.53 2.15 -11.61
CA TYR A 145 -3.69 2.07 -12.51
C TYR A 145 -4.33 3.46 -12.72
N ASP A 146 -4.83 3.69 -13.93
CA ASP A 146 -5.60 4.85 -14.35
C ASP A 146 -6.99 4.43 -14.89
N GLN A 147 -7.85 5.42 -15.15
CA GLN A 147 -9.16 5.21 -15.76
C GLN A 147 -9.02 4.54 -17.13
N GLY A 148 -9.74 3.45 -17.33
CA GLY A 148 -9.74 2.65 -18.57
C GLY A 148 -8.80 1.46 -18.54
N ASP A 149 -7.91 1.35 -17.54
CA ASP A 149 -7.06 0.18 -17.38
C ASP A 149 -7.85 -1.07 -17.00
N GLU A 150 -7.30 -2.24 -17.35
CA GLU A 150 -7.87 -3.54 -17.00
C GLU A 150 -7.15 -4.16 -15.80
N VAL A 151 -7.91 -4.47 -14.75
CA VAL A 151 -7.45 -5.31 -13.65
C VAL A 151 -7.53 -6.76 -14.13
N THR A 152 -6.38 -7.41 -14.31
CA THR A 152 -6.31 -8.79 -14.80
C THR A 152 -6.11 -9.79 -13.66
N MET A 153 -6.40 -11.06 -13.92
CA MET A 153 -6.16 -12.16 -12.97
C MET A 153 -4.68 -12.54 -12.80
N HIS A 154 -3.77 -11.93 -13.58
CA HIS A 154 -2.38 -12.36 -13.67
C HIS A 154 -1.48 -11.77 -12.58
N TYR A 155 -1.93 -10.73 -11.89
CA TYR A 155 -1.14 -9.98 -10.93
C TYR A 155 -1.89 -9.79 -9.61
N ASP A 156 -1.19 -9.20 -8.65
CA ASP A 156 -1.79 -8.79 -7.37
C ASP A 156 -2.91 -7.75 -7.62
N PRO A 157 -4.06 -7.85 -6.94
CA PRO A 157 -5.21 -6.96 -7.17
C PRO A 157 -5.04 -5.57 -6.55
N MET A 158 -3.85 -5.18 -6.05
CA MET A 158 -3.63 -3.86 -5.47
C MET A 158 -3.70 -2.78 -6.56
N LEU A 159 -4.65 -1.87 -6.40
CA LEU A 159 -4.85 -0.72 -7.29
C LEU A 159 -3.90 0.42 -6.91
N GLY A 160 -3.63 0.57 -5.61
CA GLY A 160 -2.71 1.57 -5.10
C GLY A 160 -2.70 1.65 -3.57
N LYS A 161 -1.94 2.62 -3.08
CA LYS A 161 -1.77 2.91 -1.67
C LYS A 161 -2.20 4.35 -1.41
N ILE A 162 -2.95 4.57 -0.34
CA ILE A 162 -3.29 5.90 0.12
C ILE A 162 -2.65 6.08 1.48
N ILE A 163 -1.83 7.13 1.61
CA ILE A 163 -1.06 7.42 2.80
C ILE A 163 -1.45 8.79 3.29
N ALA A 164 -1.83 8.91 4.55
CA ALA A 164 -2.10 10.19 5.19
C ALA A 164 -1.11 10.43 6.30
N TRP A 165 -0.58 11.65 6.34
CA TRP A 165 0.21 12.16 7.46
C TRP A 165 -0.62 13.12 8.30
N GLY A 166 -0.38 13.14 9.61
CA GLY A 166 -0.97 14.05 10.60
C GLY A 166 0.06 14.50 11.63
N ALA A 167 -0.19 15.63 12.31
CA ALA A 167 0.62 16.06 13.45
C ALA A 167 0.54 15.05 14.62
N ASP A 168 -0.58 14.34 14.71
CA ASP A 168 -0.77 13.17 15.56
C ASP A 168 -1.49 12.05 14.79
N ARG A 169 -1.58 10.89 15.43
CA ARG A 169 -2.21 9.69 14.87
C ARG A 169 -3.69 9.90 14.54
N GLN A 170 -4.40 10.66 15.36
CA GLN A 170 -5.83 10.85 15.22
C GLN A 170 -6.12 11.71 13.97
N GLU A 171 -5.35 12.78 13.79
CA GLU A 171 -5.40 13.59 12.59
C GLU A 171 -5.05 12.79 11.32
N ALA A 172 -4.05 11.90 11.38
CA ALA A 172 -3.69 11.03 10.27
C ALA A 172 -4.85 10.09 9.89
N ILE A 173 -5.52 9.47 10.88
CA ILE A 173 -6.72 8.64 10.67
C ILE A 173 -7.82 9.44 9.99
N ASP A 174 -8.16 10.62 10.53
CA ASP A 174 -9.29 11.40 10.02
C ASP A 174 -9.05 11.91 8.59
N ARG A 175 -7.80 12.31 8.28
CA ARG A 175 -7.38 12.64 6.91
C ARG A 175 -7.48 11.43 5.98
N LEU A 176 -7.05 10.25 6.43
CA LEU A 176 -7.10 9.03 5.63
C LEU A 176 -8.52 8.59 5.32
N VAL A 177 -9.41 8.65 6.32
CA VAL A 177 -10.85 8.37 6.14
C VAL A 177 -11.46 9.35 5.15
N ALA A 178 -11.15 10.64 5.24
CA ALA A 178 -11.63 11.64 4.28
C ALA A 178 -11.11 11.36 2.86
N ALA A 179 -9.84 11.00 2.71
CA ALA A 179 -9.24 10.65 1.41
C ALA A 179 -9.88 9.40 0.80
N LEU A 180 -10.14 8.37 1.60
CA LEU A 180 -10.85 7.16 1.17
C LEU A 180 -12.27 7.47 0.70
N ARG A 181 -13.00 8.34 1.41
CA ARG A 181 -14.35 8.78 1.02
C ARG A 181 -14.38 9.60 -0.27
N ASP A 182 -13.32 10.33 -0.59
CA ASP A 182 -13.20 11.10 -1.85
C ASP A 182 -12.72 10.24 -3.04
N THR A 183 -12.18 9.05 -2.75
CA THR A 183 -11.73 8.10 -3.76
C THR A 183 -12.91 7.51 -4.53
N VAL A 184 -12.87 7.58 -5.86
CA VAL A 184 -13.90 6.99 -6.73
C VAL A 184 -13.26 5.93 -7.60
N ILE A 185 -13.72 4.69 -7.47
CA ILE A 185 -13.33 3.58 -8.34
C ILE A 185 -14.62 2.83 -8.74
N HIS A 186 -14.88 2.77 -10.04
CA HIS A 186 -16.00 2.01 -10.61
C HIS A 186 -15.49 1.03 -11.67
N GLY A 187 -16.23 -0.07 -11.85
CA GLY A 187 -15.89 -1.17 -12.76
C GLY A 187 -15.48 -2.44 -12.03
N VAL A 188 -14.95 -2.31 -10.81
CA VAL A 188 -14.63 -3.42 -9.90
C VAL A 188 -15.09 -3.09 -8.49
N VAL A 189 -15.37 -4.11 -7.68
CA VAL A 189 -15.55 -3.94 -6.22
C VAL A 189 -14.17 -3.70 -5.59
N THR A 190 -14.13 -2.84 -4.57
CA THR A 190 -12.90 -2.53 -3.83
C THR A 190 -13.09 -2.71 -2.34
N ASN A 191 -11.99 -2.87 -1.62
CA ASN A 191 -11.98 -2.96 -0.16
C ASN A 191 -12.14 -1.60 0.56
N ILE A 192 -12.30 -0.47 -0.16
CA ILE A 192 -12.38 0.89 0.41
C ILE A 192 -13.41 1.00 1.55
N PRO A 193 -14.65 0.49 1.42
CA PRO A 193 -15.63 0.59 2.50
C PRO A 193 -15.17 -0.10 3.79
N MET A 194 -14.55 -1.28 3.67
CA MET A 194 -13.96 -1.98 4.81
C MET A 194 -12.81 -1.18 5.42
N LEU A 195 -11.94 -0.55 4.61
CA LEU A 195 -10.85 0.26 5.13
C LEU A 195 -11.36 1.44 5.97
N ILE A 196 -12.42 2.10 5.51
CA ILE A 196 -13.07 3.19 6.26
C ILE A 196 -13.60 2.64 7.60
N GLU A 197 -14.34 1.53 7.57
CA GLU A 197 -14.89 0.93 8.78
C GLU A 197 -13.79 0.57 9.79
N VAL A 198 -12.72 -0.08 9.32
CA VAL A 198 -11.55 -0.44 10.13
C VAL A 198 -10.94 0.79 10.79
N LEU A 199 -10.68 1.86 10.04
CA LEU A 199 -10.08 3.10 10.56
C LEU A 199 -11.00 3.82 11.57
N GLU A 200 -12.31 3.64 11.46
CA GLU A 200 -13.29 4.24 12.36
C GLU A 200 -13.50 3.45 13.66
N ARG A 201 -13.05 2.20 13.73
CA ARG A 201 -13.20 1.35 14.92
C ARG A 201 -12.55 1.97 16.17
N PRO A 202 -13.22 1.93 17.34
CA PRO A 202 -12.65 2.40 18.59
C PRO A 202 -11.31 1.74 18.93
N GLU A 203 -11.19 0.43 18.70
CA GLU A 203 -9.96 -0.33 18.99
C GLU A 203 -8.80 0.15 18.11
N VAL A 204 -9.05 0.43 16.83
CA VAL A 204 -8.04 0.99 15.93
C VAL A 204 -7.66 2.40 16.36
N ARG A 205 -8.61 3.27 16.69
CA ARG A 205 -8.35 4.65 17.14
C ARG A 205 -7.57 4.69 18.45
N ALA A 206 -7.84 3.76 19.36
CA ALA A 206 -7.12 3.59 20.62
C ALA A 206 -5.74 2.90 20.49
N ALA A 207 -5.38 2.43 19.29
CA ALA A 207 -4.18 1.60 19.05
C ALA A 207 -4.18 0.29 19.87
N GLU A 208 -5.37 -0.25 20.16
CA GLU A 208 -5.60 -1.52 20.85
C GLU A 208 -5.84 -2.63 19.83
N VAL A 209 -4.80 -2.95 19.06
CA VAL A 209 -4.85 -3.95 17.98
C VAL A 209 -3.69 -4.92 18.04
N ASP A 210 -3.94 -6.14 17.57
CA ASP A 210 -2.95 -7.20 17.41
C ASP A 210 -3.00 -7.79 15.98
N THR A 211 -2.13 -8.76 15.71
CA THR A 211 -2.02 -9.41 14.40
C THR A 211 -3.27 -10.18 13.96
N GLY A 212 -4.17 -10.51 14.90
CA GLY A 212 -5.40 -11.25 14.70
C GLY A 212 -6.68 -10.39 14.65
N SER A 213 -6.62 -9.09 14.97
CA SER A 213 -7.81 -8.25 15.13
C SER A 213 -8.76 -8.25 13.94
N LEU A 214 -8.26 -8.12 12.70
CA LEU A 214 -9.13 -8.18 11.50
C LEU A 214 -9.83 -9.53 11.36
N GLY A 215 -9.14 -10.64 11.69
CA GLY A 215 -9.74 -11.98 11.66
C GLY A 215 -10.79 -12.17 12.75
N GLN A 216 -10.63 -11.53 13.91
CA GLN A 216 -11.63 -11.56 14.98
C GLN A 216 -12.89 -10.76 14.62
N TRP A 217 -12.73 -9.61 13.95
CA TRP A 217 -13.86 -8.74 13.59
C TRP A 217 -14.66 -9.25 12.40
N TYR A 218 -13.99 -9.81 11.40
CA TYR A 218 -14.60 -10.15 10.11
C TYR A 218 -14.52 -11.64 9.75
N GLY A 219 -13.66 -12.42 10.41
CA GLY A 219 -13.43 -13.82 10.03
C GLY A 219 -13.05 -13.94 8.55
N ASP A 220 -13.78 -14.78 7.83
CA ASP A 220 -13.55 -15.03 6.40
C ASP A 220 -14.30 -14.08 5.46
N ARG A 221 -15.14 -13.17 5.97
CA ARG A 221 -15.91 -12.22 5.15
C ARG A 221 -15.88 -10.83 5.77
N GLY A 222 -15.45 -9.84 5.01
CA GLY A 222 -15.52 -8.45 5.42
C GLY A 222 -16.96 -7.95 5.56
N PRO A 223 -17.12 -6.67 5.94
CA PRO A 223 -18.43 -6.08 6.10
C PRO A 223 -19.21 -6.17 4.79
N GLY A 224 -20.45 -6.65 4.88
CA GLY A 224 -21.36 -6.66 3.76
C GLY A 224 -21.75 -5.24 3.40
N LEU A 225 -21.51 -4.83 2.15
CA LEU A 225 -22.20 -3.67 1.63
C LEU A 225 -23.70 -4.01 1.55
N GLU A 226 -24.53 -3.34 2.36
CA GLU A 226 -25.94 -3.25 2.02
C GLU A 226 -26.02 -2.52 0.67
N HIS A 227 -26.13 -3.29 -0.40
CA HIS A 227 -26.39 -2.77 -1.73
C HIS A 227 -27.81 -2.19 -1.72
N SER A 228 -27.94 -0.93 -1.34
CA SER A 228 -29.17 -0.20 -1.60
C SER A 228 -29.26 -0.03 -3.12
N SER A 229 -30.29 -0.62 -3.73
CA SER A 229 -30.61 -0.50 -5.16
C SER A 229 -30.66 0.95 -5.64
N ASP A 230 -30.89 1.88 -4.71
CA ASP A 230 -30.91 3.32 -4.92
C ASP A 230 -29.55 3.91 -5.32
N SER A 231 -28.44 3.33 -4.83
CA SER A 231 -27.07 3.79 -5.12
C SER A 231 -26.63 3.40 -6.53
N GLU A 232 -26.93 2.17 -6.95
CA GLU A 232 -26.65 1.70 -8.32
C GLU A 232 -27.46 2.47 -9.36
N LEU A 233 -28.72 2.81 -9.06
CA LEU A 233 -29.57 3.64 -9.91
C LEU A 233 -29.03 5.07 -10.04
N LYS A 234 -28.55 5.68 -8.94
CA LYS A 234 -27.95 7.03 -8.97
C LYS A 234 -26.63 7.05 -9.74
N ILE A 235 -25.79 6.02 -9.59
CA ILE A 235 -24.55 5.87 -10.36
C ILE A 235 -24.86 5.68 -11.85
N SER A 236 -25.81 4.80 -12.18
CA SER A 236 -26.25 4.55 -13.56
C SER A 236 -26.78 5.83 -14.22
N LEU A 237 -27.56 6.62 -13.48
CA LEU A 237 -28.08 7.90 -13.97
C LEU A 237 -26.98 8.96 -14.14
N ALA A 238 -26.00 9.01 -13.24
CA ALA A 238 -24.88 9.96 -13.33
C ALA A 238 -23.93 9.63 -14.50
N VAL A 239 -23.67 8.35 -14.75
CA VAL A 239 -22.89 7.87 -15.90
C VAL A 239 -23.66 8.12 -17.20
N ALA A 240 -24.96 7.86 -17.24
CA ALA A 240 -25.82 8.16 -18.39
C ALA A 240 -25.92 9.68 -18.68
N GLY A 241 -25.87 10.53 -17.66
CA GLY A 241 -25.94 11.99 -17.80
C GLY A 241 -24.65 12.64 -18.30
N HIS A 242 -23.49 11.96 -18.21
CA HIS A 242 -22.20 12.44 -18.73
C HIS A 242 -21.81 11.78 -20.07
N GLY A 243 -22.55 10.78 -20.52
CA GLY A 243 -22.45 10.24 -21.88
C GLY A 243 -23.19 11.13 -22.87
N GLY A 244 -22.48 12.03 -23.57
CA GLY A 244 -23.01 12.64 -24.78
C GLY A 244 -23.45 11.57 -25.79
N PRO A 245 -24.35 11.89 -26.75
CA PRO A 245 -24.99 10.89 -27.60
C PRO A 245 -23.94 10.06 -28.35
N MET A 246 -23.80 8.79 -27.97
CA MET A 246 -23.10 7.80 -28.78
C MET A 246 -23.94 7.52 -30.02
N THR A 247 -23.68 8.25 -31.09
CA THR A 247 -24.12 7.88 -32.44
C THR A 247 -23.44 6.56 -32.80
N SER A 248 -24.22 5.49 -32.72
CA SER A 248 -23.90 4.17 -33.26
C SER A 248 -23.69 4.28 -34.79
N THR A 249 -22.45 4.20 -35.24
CA THR A 249 -22.15 3.71 -36.60
C THR A 249 -21.48 2.36 -36.47
N ARG A 250 -22.28 1.31 -36.71
CA ARG A 250 -21.76 -0.02 -37.03
C ARG A 250 -21.02 0.07 -38.36
N THR A 251 -19.74 -0.26 -38.35
CA THR A 251 -19.01 -0.70 -39.54
C THR A 251 -18.43 -2.07 -39.23
N ASP A 252 -18.94 -3.07 -39.93
CA ASP A 252 -18.31 -4.39 -40.01
C ASP A 252 -16.94 -4.24 -40.69
N SER A 253 -15.90 -4.77 -40.06
CA SER A 253 -14.67 -5.14 -40.75
C SER A 253 -13.93 -6.24 -39.98
N ASP A 254 -14.02 -7.46 -40.50
CA ASP A 254 -13.00 -8.49 -40.35
C ASP A 254 -11.64 -7.92 -40.78
N ALA A 255 -10.60 -8.05 -39.95
CA ALA A 255 -9.24 -8.44 -40.35
C ALA A 255 -8.22 -8.37 -39.21
N SER A 256 -7.53 -9.50 -39.01
CA SER A 256 -6.14 -9.67 -38.56
C SER A 256 -5.72 -9.13 -37.18
N TYR A 257 -5.48 -10.07 -36.27
CA TYR A 257 -4.58 -9.91 -35.12
C TYR A 257 -3.21 -9.42 -35.58
N ALA A 258 -2.95 -8.12 -35.41
CA ALA A 258 -1.60 -7.57 -35.43
C ALA A 258 -0.98 -7.78 -34.04
N ALA A 259 0.24 -8.32 -34.03
CA ALA A 259 1.03 -8.62 -32.84
C ALA A 259 1.11 -7.40 -31.91
N SER A 260 0.74 -7.60 -30.64
CA SER A 260 0.93 -6.61 -29.60
C SER A 260 2.42 -6.40 -29.36
N SER A 261 2.87 -5.15 -29.50
CA SER A 261 4.19 -4.72 -29.03
C SER A 261 4.14 -4.59 -27.50
N ASP A 262 4.15 -5.74 -26.83
CA ASP A 262 4.39 -5.81 -25.40
C ASP A 262 5.85 -5.40 -25.13
N PRO A 263 6.12 -4.35 -24.34
CA PRO A 263 7.47 -3.95 -23.96
C PRO A 263 8.26 -5.09 -23.27
N TRP A 264 7.57 -6.06 -22.66
CA TRP A 264 8.19 -7.25 -22.06
C TRP A 264 8.54 -8.34 -23.08
N GLY A 265 7.88 -8.35 -24.25
CA GLY A 265 8.25 -9.19 -25.39
C GLY A 265 9.53 -8.73 -26.10
N THR A 266 9.86 -7.44 -26.02
CA THR A 266 11.06 -6.86 -26.64
C THR A 266 12.35 -7.02 -25.83
N LEU A 267 12.26 -7.36 -24.54
CA LEU A 267 13.43 -7.35 -23.64
C LEU A 267 14.21 -8.67 -23.59
N GLY A 268 13.75 -9.72 -24.30
CA GLY A 268 14.45 -11.01 -24.37
C GLY A 268 14.60 -11.72 -23.01
N ALA A 269 15.07 -12.97 -23.03
CA ALA A 269 15.31 -13.74 -21.81
C ALA A 269 16.53 -13.18 -21.06
N TRP A 270 16.29 -12.51 -19.94
CA TRP A 270 17.34 -12.09 -19.01
C TRP A 270 18.08 -13.33 -18.47
N ARG A 271 19.41 -13.36 -18.61
CA ARG A 271 20.28 -14.25 -17.83
C ARG A 271 21.10 -13.40 -16.88
N SER A 272 20.99 -13.68 -15.58
CA SER A 272 21.94 -13.20 -14.57
C SER A 272 23.34 -13.74 -14.89
N GLY A 273 24.35 -12.88 -14.80
CA GLY A 273 25.72 -13.19 -15.18
C GLY A 273 26.28 -14.40 -14.45
N GLU A 274 26.81 -15.36 -15.23
CA GLU A 274 27.77 -16.32 -14.72
C GLU A 274 29.07 -15.57 -14.42
N GLY A 275 29.38 -15.42 -13.14
CA GLY A 275 30.74 -15.13 -12.71
C GLY A 275 31.63 -16.35 -12.93
N GLY A 276 32.81 -16.14 -13.51
CA GLY A 276 33.89 -17.12 -13.46
C GLY A 276 34.77 -17.19 -14.70
N GLY A 277 35.82 -16.36 -14.75
CA GLY A 277 36.97 -16.58 -15.63
C GLY A 277 38.24 -16.19 -14.88
N PRO A 278 39.27 -17.06 -14.80
CA PRO A 278 40.41 -16.84 -13.91
C PRO A 278 41.46 -15.93 -14.56
N ARG A 279 41.94 -14.95 -13.81
CA ARG A 279 43.35 -14.52 -13.71
C ARG A 279 43.50 -13.44 -12.65
#